data_AF-A0ABD3FHT1-F1
#
_entry.id   AF-A0ABD3FHT1-F1
#
_cell.length_a   1.000
_cell.length_b   1.000
_cell.length_c   1.000
_cell.angle_alpha   90.00
_cell.angle_beta   90.00
_cell.angle_gamma   90.00
#
_symmetry.space_group_name_H-M   'P 1'
#
loop_
_entity.id
_entity.type
_entity.pdbx_description
1 polymer ?
#
loop_
_entity_poly.entity_id
_entity_poly.type
_entity_poly.pdbx_seq_one_letter_code
_entity_poly.pdbx_strand_id
1 'polypeptide(L)'
;MSINVQLHEGQVPYLVSPYENFFFLIDHVKLTVESGNGYPGQGGCFYGGEGRCYVSQYRLVFVADAAGEDAAYRSFSLPFYGIRDWNFDVSLFGAKSWKGHVNRVPGGGLVGIGRFRMEFMVRSLVGSARKFIFTH
;
A
#
# COMPACT_ATOMS: atom_id res chain seq x y z
N MET A 1 -6.88 -8.83 -2.14
CA MET A 1 -6.67 -7.60 -1.36
C MET A 1 -7.80 -7.44 -0.36
N SER A 2 -7.62 -6.57 0.64
CA SER A 2 -8.70 -6.16 1.54
C SER A 2 -8.50 -4.71 1.99
N ILE A 3 -9.57 -3.93 2.00
CA ILE A 3 -9.64 -2.61 2.65
C ILE A 3 -9.97 -2.82 4.14
N ASN A 4 -9.44 -1.97 5.02
CA ASN A 4 -9.66 -1.97 6.48
C ASN A 4 -9.43 -3.34 7.13
N VAL A 5 -8.22 -3.88 6.94
CA VAL A 5 -7.82 -5.11 7.62
C VAL A 5 -7.84 -4.92 9.13
N GLN A 6 -8.15 -6.01 9.85
CA GLN A 6 -8.08 -6.03 11.30
C GLN A 6 -6.66 -5.70 11.77
N LEU A 7 -6.59 -4.82 12.77
CA LEU A 7 -5.35 -4.39 13.40
C LEU A 7 -5.42 -4.70 14.90
N HIS A 8 -4.37 -5.29 15.44
CA HIS A 8 -4.13 -5.36 16.88
C HIS A 8 -3.81 -3.96 17.41
N GLU A 9 -4.52 -3.56 18.46
CA GLU A 9 -4.47 -2.20 19.05
C GLU A 9 -4.63 -1.06 18.02
N GLY A 10 -5.28 -1.35 16.89
CA GLY A 10 -5.48 -0.35 15.84
C GLY A 10 -4.22 0.07 15.08
N GLN A 11 -3.08 -0.61 15.25
CA GLN A 11 -1.79 -0.23 14.66
C GLN A 11 -1.06 -1.37 13.95
N VAL A 12 -1.12 -2.59 14.50
CA VAL A 12 -0.33 -3.73 13.99
C VAL A 12 -1.23 -4.69 13.22
N PRO A 13 -0.95 -5.04 11.96
CA PRO A 13 -1.79 -5.97 11.21
C PRO A 13 -1.80 -7.38 11.83
N TYR A 14 -2.98 -8.01 11.88
CA TYR A 14 -3.06 -9.43 12.21
C TYR A 14 -2.44 -10.29 11.12
N LEU A 15 -1.76 -11.34 11.55
CA LEU A 15 -1.26 -12.39 10.67
C LEU A 15 -2.45 -13.17 10.08
N VAL A 16 -2.42 -13.45 8.78
CA VAL A 16 -3.44 -14.31 8.13
C VAL A 16 -3.11 -15.80 8.25
N SER A 17 -1.93 -16.14 8.75
CA SER A 17 -1.41 -17.49 8.85
C SER A 17 -0.34 -17.56 9.94
N PRO A 18 -0.20 -18.67 10.68
CA PRO A 18 0.92 -18.89 11.59
C PRO A 18 2.30 -18.84 10.91
N TYR A 19 2.35 -19.02 9.59
CA TYR A 19 3.58 -18.99 8.79
C TYR A 19 3.87 -17.60 8.20
N GLU A 20 2.97 -16.64 8.37
CA GLU A 20 3.20 -15.26 7.96
C GLU A 20 4.09 -14.56 9.00
N ASN A 21 5.15 -13.91 8.52
CA ASN A 21 5.97 -13.04 9.35
C ASN A 21 6.19 -11.69 8.64
N PHE A 22 5.97 -10.58 9.35
CA PHE A 22 6.34 -9.25 8.86
C PHE A 22 7.81 -8.99 9.13
N PHE A 23 8.62 -9.01 8.08
CA PHE A 23 10.08 -8.86 8.18
C PHE A 23 10.58 -7.48 7.73
N PHE A 24 9.75 -6.66 7.10
CA PHE A 24 10.05 -5.23 6.91
C PHE A 24 8.91 -4.34 7.39
N LEU A 25 9.30 -3.22 7.99
CA LEU A 25 8.47 -2.05 8.22
C LEU A 25 9.05 -0.91 7.39
N ILE A 26 8.20 -0.31 6.56
CA ILE A 26 8.56 0.86 5.75
C ILE A 26 7.77 2.04 6.28
N ASP A 27 8.46 2.96 6.94
CA ASP A 27 7.86 4.17 7.46
C ASP A 27 7.71 5.24 6.39
N HIS A 28 6.75 6.15 6.62
CA HIS A 28 6.51 7.37 5.84
C HIS A 28 6.30 7.10 4.36
N VAL A 29 5.25 6.32 4.10
CA VAL A 29 4.78 6.04 2.75
C VAL A 29 3.42 6.66 2.56
N LYS A 30 3.16 7.13 1.35
CA LYS A 30 1.83 7.55 0.92
C LYS A 30 1.29 6.51 -0.05
N LEU A 31 0.13 5.94 0.26
CA LEU A 31 -0.52 4.95 -0.59
C LEU A 31 -1.79 5.55 -1.21
N THR A 32 -1.95 5.41 -2.52
CA THR A 32 -3.17 5.76 -3.24
C THR A 32 -3.69 4.53 -3.97
N VAL A 33 -5.00 4.28 -3.91
CA VAL A 33 -5.64 3.14 -4.60
C VAL A 33 -6.89 3.60 -5.34
N GLU A 34 -6.85 3.53 -6.66
CA GLU A 34 -7.96 3.97 -7.51
C GLU A 34 -8.64 2.72 -8.11
N SER A 35 -9.96 2.60 -8.04
CA SER A 35 -10.68 1.47 -8.64
C SER A 35 -11.96 1.91 -9.33
N GLY A 36 -12.05 1.69 -10.64
CA GLY A 36 -13.22 2.01 -11.46
C GLY A 36 -12.87 2.68 -12.78
N ASN A 37 -13.88 3.02 -13.58
CA ASN A 37 -13.73 3.54 -14.94
C ASN A 37 -13.59 5.08 -15.04
N GLY A 38 -13.25 5.76 -13.94
CA GLY A 38 -13.04 7.22 -13.94
C GLY A 38 -14.29 8.09 -14.10
N TYR A 39 -15.49 7.49 -14.13
CA TYR A 39 -16.76 8.23 -14.13
C TYR A 39 -17.16 8.64 -12.71
N PRO A 40 -17.44 9.94 -12.43
CA PRO A 40 -17.94 10.37 -11.14
C PRO A 40 -19.19 9.57 -10.75
N GLY A 41 -19.16 8.90 -9.60
CA GLY A 41 -20.26 8.07 -9.10
C GLY A 41 -20.28 6.60 -9.55
N GLN A 42 -19.36 6.17 -10.42
CA GLN A 42 -19.32 4.79 -10.92
C GLN A 42 -18.01 4.02 -10.61
N GLY A 43 -17.08 4.65 -9.88
CA GLY A 43 -15.82 4.05 -9.43
C GLY A 43 -15.48 4.49 -8.02
N GLY A 44 -15.00 3.55 -7.19
CA GLY A 44 -14.44 3.88 -5.88
C GLY A 44 -13.04 4.45 -6.06
N CYS A 45 -12.92 5.78 -5.98
CA CYS A 45 -11.61 6.41 -5.89
C CYS A 45 -11.20 6.46 -4.41
N PHE A 46 -10.26 5.62 -3.99
CA PHE A 46 -9.81 5.55 -2.61
C PHE A 46 -8.47 6.30 -2.48
N TYR A 47 -8.55 7.58 -2.14
CA TYR A 47 -7.37 8.36 -1.79
C TYR A 47 -6.87 7.92 -0.41
N GLY A 48 -5.68 7.36 -0.35
CA GLY A 48 -5.06 7.01 0.92
C GLY A 48 -4.12 8.10 1.42
N GLY A 49 -3.92 8.08 2.73
CA GLY A 49 -3.10 9.04 3.46
C GLY A 49 -1.64 8.63 3.55
N GLU A 50 -0.93 9.30 4.45
CA GLU A 50 0.41 8.95 4.88
C GLU A 50 0.35 7.91 6.00
N GLY A 51 1.32 7.00 6.01
CA GLY A 51 1.36 5.94 7.00
C GLY A 51 2.58 5.04 6.83
N ARG A 52 2.41 3.78 7.25
CA ARG A 52 3.47 2.78 7.30
C ARG A 52 3.05 1.51 6.57
N CYS A 53 4.00 0.82 5.97
CA CYS A 53 3.79 -0.44 5.27
C CYS A 53 4.52 -1.60 5.96
N TYR A 54 3.77 -2.61 6.38
CA TYR A 54 4.27 -3.88 6.86
C TYR A 54 4.40 -4.85 5.69
N VAL A 55 5.55 -5.50 5.54
CA VAL A 55 5.82 -6.42 4.43
C VAL A 55 6.07 -7.82 4.98
N SER A 56 5.25 -8.76 4.52
CA SER A 56 5.39 -10.19 4.80
C SER A 56 5.79 -10.98 3.55
N GLN A 57 5.80 -12.32 3.63
CA GLN A 57 6.12 -13.16 2.47
C GLN A 57 5.03 -13.07 1.39
N TYR A 58 3.80 -12.73 1.77
CA TYR A 58 2.62 -12.89 0.93
C TYR A 58 2.00 -11.56 0.51
N ARG A 59 2.17 -10.53 1.32
CA ARG A 59 1.47 -9.26 1.15
C ARG A 59 2.21 -8.09 1.78
N LEU A 60 1.86 -6.93 1.27
CA LEU A 60 2.09 -5.66 1.92
C LEU A 60 0.80 -5.23 2.63
N VAL A 61 0.92 -4.68 3.84
CA VAL A 61 -0.20 -4.09 4.57
C VAL A 61 0.15 -2.65 4.91
N PHE A 62 -0.56 -1.71 4.30
CA PHE A 62 -0.52 -0.30 4.65
C PHE A 62 -1.42 -0.03 5.85
N VAL A 63 -0.94 0.80 6.76
CA VAL A 63 -1.69 1.33 7.91
C VAL A 63 -1.47 2.83 7.95
N ALA A 64 -2.55 3.61 7.90
CA ALA A 64 -2.49 5.07 7.99
C ALA A 64 -2.08 5.51 9.40
N ASP A 65 -1.23 6.54 9.51
CA ASP A 65 -0.77 7.05 10.81
C ASP A 65 -1.85 7.87 11.55
N ALA A 66 -2.63 8.63 10.79
CA ALA A 66 -3.84 9.28 11.28
C ALA A 66 -5.03 8.77 10.47
N ALA A 67 -6.02 8.19 11.15
CA ALA A 67 -7.36 8.08 10.59
C ALA A 67 -7.98 9.49 10.61
N GLY A 68 -7.51 10.38 9.73
CA GLY A 68 -8.18 11.64 9.51
C GLY A 68 -9.62 11.38 9.07
N GLU A 69 -10.55 12.27 9.41
CA GLU A 69 -11.96 12.13 9.04
C GLU A 69 -12.17 11.97 7.52
N ASP A 70 -11.20 12.41 6.71
CA ASP A 70 -11.19 12.32 5.24
C ASP A 70 -10.41 11.11 4.66
N ALA A 71 -9.87 10.21 5.50
CA ALA A 71 -9.14 9.04 5.01
C ALA A 71 -10.12 7.98 4.49
N ALA A 72 -10.08 7.70 3.19
CA ALA A 72 -10.98 6.71 2.56
C ALA A 72 -10.80 5.28 3.12
N TYR A 73 -9.65 4.98 3.72
CA TYR A 73 -9.38 3.73 4.43
C TYR A 73 -8.31 3.91 5.52
N ARG A 74 -8.42 3.15 6.61
CA ARG A 74 -7.46 3.11 7.71
C ARG A 74 -6.29 2.16 7.45
N SER A 75 -6.56 1.08 6.72
CA SER A 75 -5.55 0.09 6.36
C SER A 75 -5.88 -0.57 5.03
N PHE A 76 -4.86 -1.04 4.32
CA PHE A 76 -5.02 -1.70 3.03
C PHE A 76 -4.05 -2.85 2.89
N SER A 77 -4.56 -4.05 2.62
CA SER A 77 -3.77 -5.25 2.40
C SER A 77 -3.66 -5.56 0.91
N LEU A 78 -2.44 -5.45 0.40
CA LEU A 78 -2.06 -5.70 -0.98
C LEU A 78 -1.29 -7.04 -1.10
N PRO A 79 -1.94 -8.13 -1.55
CA PRO A 79 -1.26 -9.40 -1.77
C PRO A 79 -0.40 -9.38 -3.03
N PHE A 80 0.81 -9.93 -2.96
CA PHE A 80 1.76 -9.88 -4.08
C PHE A 80 1.30 -10.68 -5.30
N TYR A 81 0.63 -11.82 -5.10
CA TYR A 81 0.07 -12.61 -6.20
C TYR A 81 -1.01 -11.84 -7.00
N GLY A 82 -1.60 -10.81 -6.38
CA GLY A 82 -2.65 -10.00 -6.99
C GLY A 82 -2.12 -8.87 -7.85
N ILE A 83 -0.82 -8.57 -7.79
CA ILE A 83 -0.19 -7.43 -8.46
C ILE A 83 0.15 -7.76 -9.90
N ARG A 84 -0.09 -6.82 -10.81
CA ARG A 84 0.22 -6.89 -12.24
C ARG A 84 0.75 -5.56 -12.75
N ASP A 85 1.51 -5.61 -13.85
CA ASP A 85 2.00 -4.44 -14.58
C ASP A 85 2.62 -3.37 -13.68
N TRP A 86 3.42 -3.82 -12.71
CA TRP A 86 4.02 -2.93 -11.73
C TRP A 86 5.30 -2.32 -12.28
N ASN A 87 5.57 -1.09 -11.88
CA ASN A 87 6.83 -0.41 -12.15
C ASN A 87 7.34 0.28 -10.89
N PHE A 88 8.65 0.38 -10.79
CA PHE A 88 9.33 1.19 -9.80
C PHE A 88 9.98 2.39 -10.49
N ASP A 89 9.50 3.59 -10.17
CA ASP A 89 10.02 4.83 -10.75
C ASP A 89 10.83 5.59 -9.70
N VAL A 90 11.94 6.18 -10.16
CA VAL A 90 12.69 7.18 -9.39
C VAL A 90 12.64 8.48 -10.19
N SER A 91 12.08 9.53 -9.59
CA SER A 91 12.03 10.84 -10.22
C SER A 91 13.44 11.45 -10.30
N LEU A 92 13.62 12.46 -11.18
CA LEU A 92 14.87 13.20 -11.28
C LEU A 92 15.29 13.86 -9.96
N PHE A 93 14.33 14.13 -9.07
CA PHE A 93 14.56 14.69 -7.73
C PHE A 93 14.73 13.60 -6.66
N GLY A 94 14.90 12.34 -7.05
CA GLY A 94 15.16 11.22 -6.14
C GLY A 94 13.93 10.65 -5.44
N ALA A 95 12.73 11.18 -5.70
CA ALA A 95 11.49 10.64 -5.14
C ALA A 95 11.23 9.25 -5.73
N LYS A 96 11.01 8.25 -4.87
CA LYS A 96 10.78 6.87 -5.29
C LYS A 96 9.30 6.56 -5.23
N SER A 97 8.77 5.89 -6.25
CA SER A 97 7.39 5.42 -6.26
C SER A 97 7.29 4.03 -6.84
N TRP A 98 6.42 3.22 -6.26
CA TRP A 98 6.05 1.91 -6.75
C TRP A 98 4.58 1.92 -7.13
N LYS A 99 4.27 1.63 -8.39
CA LYS A 99 2.92 1.68 -8.92
C LYS A 99 2.60 0.40 -9.66
N GLY A 100 1.33 0.04 -9.73
CA GLY A 100 0.91 -1.14 -10.48
C GLY A 100 -0.60 -1.31 -10.43
N HIS A 101 -1.06 -2.41 -11.00
CA HIS A 101 -2.45 -2.84 -10.93
C HIS A 101 -2.61 -3.98 -9.94
N VAL A 102 -3.79 -4.10 -9.35
CA VAL A 102 -4.14 -5.18 -8.44
C VAL A 102 -5.51 -5.75 -8.79
N ASN A 103 -5.57 -7.06 -8.99
CA ASN A 103 -6.80 -7.75 -9.38
C ASN A 103 -7.78 -7.84 -8.22
N ARG A 104 -9.04 -7.45 -8.44
CA ARG A 104 -10.08 -7.53 -7.42
C ARG A 104 -10.19 -8.95 -6.84
N VAL A 105 -10.43 -9.02 -5.55
CA VAL A 105 -10.77 -10.25 -4.83
C VAL A 105 -12.21 -10.10 -4.33
N PRO A 106 -13.07 -11.12 -4.50
CA PRO A 106 -14.42 -11.10 -3.93
C PRO A 106 -14.38 -10.72 -2.44
N GLY A 107 -15.20 -9.75 -2.03
CA GLY A 107 -15.21 -9.24 -0.64
C GLY A 107 -14.06 -8.30 -0.25
N GLY A 108 -13.13 -7.99 -1.17
CA GLY A 108 -11.94 -7.18 -0.88
C GLY A 108 -12.12 -5.66 -0.95
N GLY A 109 -13.32 -5.17 -1.29
CA GLY A 109 -13.68 -3.74 -1.29
C GLY A 109 -13.39 -2.95 -2.58
N LEU A 110 -12.69 -3.51 -3.57
CA LEU A 110 -12.50 -2.88 -4.87
C LEU A 110 -13.62 -3.23 -5.86
N VAL A 111 -14.10 -2.23 -6.60
CA VAL A 111 -15.17 -2.39 -7.60
C VAL A 111 -14.66 -3.10 -8.86
N GLY A 112 -13.41 -2.83 -9.26
CA GLY A 112 -12.73 -3.41 -10.42
C GLY A 112 -11.24 -3.64 -10.18
N ILE A 113 -10.46 -3.78 -11.25
CA ILE A 113 -8.99 -3.76 -11.14
C ILE A 113 -8.59 -2.43 -10.50
N GLY A 114 -7.85 -2.49 -9.40
CA GLY A 114 -7.35 -1.31 -8.72
C GLY A 114 -6.00 -0.89 -9.28
N ARG A 115 -5.75 0.39 -9.43
CA ARG A 115 -4.42 0.95 -9.65
C ARG A 115 -3.89 1.45 -8.31
N PHE A 116 -2.78 0.90 -7.85
CA PHE A 116 -2.11 1.39 -6.65
C PHE A 116 -0.89 2.23 -7.02
N ARG A 117 -0.58 3.23 -6.19
CA ARG A 117 0.67 3.97 -6.21
C ARG A 117 1.12 4.16 -4.77
N MET A 118 2.34 3.73 -4.48
CA MET A 118 3.01 3.93 -3.20
C MET A 118 4.19 4.86 -3.41
N GLU A 119 4.20 5.99 -2.73
CA GLU A 119 5.27 6.98 -2.75
C GLU A 119 6.08 6.84 -1.46
N PHE A 120 7.40 6.68 -1.60
CA PHE A 120 8.31 6.57 -0.46
C PHE A 120 8.80 7.97 -0.11
N MET A 121 8.36 8.50 1.03
CA MET A 121 8.73 9.84 1.46
C MET A 121 10.09 9.77 2.14
N VAL A 122 11.09 10.41 1.54
CA VAL A 122 12.40 10.55 2.14
C VAL A 122 12.30 11.63 3.22
N ARG A 123 12.55 11.27 4.49
CA ARG A 123 12.94 12.30 5.45
C ARG A 123 14.27 12.85 4.98
N SER A 124 14.31 14.14 4.64
CA SER A 124 15.57 14.86 4.59
C SER A 124 16.20 14.81 5.97
N LEU A 125 17.05 13.81 6.21
CA LEU A 125 18.12 13.83 7.19
C LEU A 125 19.24 12.96 6.63
N VAL A 126 20.40 13.58 6.51
CA VAL A 126 21.70 12.98 6.19
C VAL A 126 21.81 11.55 6.74
N GLY A 127 21.98 10.57 5.84
CA GLY A 127 22.47 9.24 6.19
C GLY A 127 21.43 8.20 6.63
N SER A 128 20.64 7.65 5.71
CA SER A 128 20.30 6.21 5.73
C SER A 128 19.65 5.79 4.41
N ALA A 129 20.43 5.75 3.34
CA ALA A 129 20.03 5.06 2.12
C ALA A 129 20.39 3.58 2.26
N ARG A 130 19.55 2.78 2.93
CA ARG A 130 19.62 1.32 2.75
C ARG A 130 19.08 1.00 1.37
N LYS A 131 19.99 0.49 0.55
CA LYS A 131 19.82 0.12 -0.86
C LYS A 131 18.68 -0.92 -0.99
N PHE A 132 17.52 -0.49 -1.46
CA PHE A 132 16.51 -1.39 -2.04
C PHE A 132 17.06 -1.84 -3.40
N ILE A 133 17.41 -3.12 -3.53
CA ILE A 133 17.57 -3.77 -4.84
C ILE A 133 16.69 -5.01 -4.84
N PHE A 134 15.65 -4.99 -5.66
CA PHE A 134 15.06 -6.22 -6.18
C PHE A 134 15.86 -6.57 -7.44
N THR A 135 16.88 -7.42 -7.30
CA THR A 135 17.51 -8.13 -8.43
C THR A 135 17.62 -9.59 -8.04
N HIS A 136 16.87 -10.42 -8.74
CA HIS A 136 17.27 -11.78 -9.09
C HIS A 136 17.39 -11.83 -10.61
#